data_AF-A0A0S8B0H8-F1
#
_entry.id   AF-A0A0S8B0H8-F1
#
_cell.length_a   1.000
_cell.length_b   1.000
_cell.length_c   1.000
_cell.angle_alpha   90.00
_cell.angle_beta   90.00
_cell.angle_gamma   90.00
#
_symmetry.space_group_name_H-M   'P 1'
#
loop_
_entity.id
_entity.type
_entity.pdbx_description
1 polymer ?
#
loop_
_entity_poly.entity_id
_entity_poly.type
_entity_poly.pdbx_seq_one_letter_code
_entity_poly.pdbx_strand_id
1 'polypeptide(L)'
;MKVHQYEKAFLWVGAVMLVLFLGALSFASLAMGIQLPGRVSQVDPAQVRTQPPFNEPGLRQVGENEYEAVILGQIWHGLHIERTRINLMLIPGQISKVTYTFDEPGEYLVICHEYCGSGHHLMYGKVIVE
;
A
#
# COMPACT_ATOMS: atom_id res chain seq x y z
N MET A 1 -20.90 11.67 -45.40
CA MET A 1 -20.21 11.73 -44.09
C MET A 1 -19.35 10.48 -43.94
N LYS A 2 -18.04 10.59 -43.63
CA LYS A 2 -17.09 9.44 -43.62
C LYS A 2 -17.00 8.73 -42.25
N VAL A 3 -18.14 8.54 -41.59
CA VAL A 3 -18.19 8.08 -40.18
C VAL A 3 -17.44 6.77 -39.96
N HIS A 4 -17.61 5.80 -40.84
CA HIS A 4 -16.94 4.50 -40.73
C HIS A 4 -15.41 4.57 -40.69
N GLN A 5 -14.79 5.50 -41.43
CA GLN A 5 -13.34 5.66 -41.45
C GLN A 5 -12.83 6.28 -40.14
N TYR A 6 -13.55 7.27 -39.61
CA TYR A 6 -13.22 7.90 -38.33
C TYR A 6 -13.41 6.93 -37.15
N GLU A 7 -14.48 6.12 -37.17
CA GLU A 7 -14.72 5.08 -36.17
C GLU A 7 -13.58 4.06 -36.14
N LYS A 8 -13.18 3.53 -37.31
CA LYS A 8 -12.06 2.59 -37.41
C LYS A 8 -10.74 3.19 -36.93
N ALA A 9 -10.47 4.45 -37.26
CA ALA A 9 -9.27 5.14 -36.79
C ALA A 9 -9.29 5.35 -35.27
N PHE A 10 -10.43 5.76 -34.70
CA PHE A 10 -10.60 5.93 -33.26
C PHE A 10 -10.35 4.62 -32.51
N LEU A 11 -10.91 3.50 -32.98
CA LEU A 11 -10.71 2.18 -32.38
C LEU A 11 -9.24 1.75 -32.44
N TRP A 12 -8.55 1.97 -33.55
CA TRP A 12 -7.12 1.66 -33.65
C TRP A 12 -6.26 2.50 -32.72
N VAL A 13 -6.51 3.82 -32.65
CA VAL A 13 -5.79 4.70 -31.73
C VAL A 13 -6.03 4.29 -30.28
N GLY A 14 -7.28 3.99 -29.91
CA GLY A 14 -7.63 3.50 -28.58
C GLY A 14 -6.96 2.16 -28.25
N ALA A 15 -6.94 1.22 -29.20
CA ALA A 15 -6.28 -0.07 -29.03
C ALA A 15 -4.76 0.08 -28.84
N VAL A 16 -4.10 0.92 -29.65
CA VAL A 16 -2.67 1.21 -29.50
C VAL A 16 -2.38 1.87 -28.16
N MET A 17 -3.17 2.87 -27.76
CA MET A 17 -3.03 3.54 -26.45
C MET A 17 -3.21 2.55 -25.29
N LEU A 18 -4.18 1.64 -25.37
CA LEU A 18 -4.40 0.62 -24.37
C LEU A 18 -3.22 -0.36 -24.26
N VAL A 19 -2.67 -0.80 -25.39
CA VAL A 19 -1.46 -1.64 -25.43
C VAL A 19 -0.26 -0.91 -24.82
N LEU A 20 -0.09 0.38 -25.10
CA LEU A 20 0.97 1.20 -24.50
C LEU A 20 0.82 1.30 -22.97
N PHE A 21 -0.39 1.55 -22.46
CA PHE A 21 -0.63 1.57 -21.01
C PHE A 21 -0.40 0.22 -20.35
N LEU A 22 -0.86 -0.87 -20.95
CA LEU A 22 -0.58 -2.22 -20.45
C LEU A 22 0.93 -2.50 -20.43
N GLY A 23 1.66 -2.13 -21.48
CA GLY A 23 3.12 -2.26 -21.53
C GLY A 23 3.81 -1.45 -20.43
N ALA A 24 3.39 -0.21 -20.19
CA ALA A 24 3.92 0.62 -19.12
C ALA A 24 3.65 0.02 -17.72
N LEU A 25 2.45 -0.51 -17.48
CA LEU A 25 2.09 -1.19 -16.23
C LEU A 25 2.92 -2.47 -16.02
N SER A 26 3.11 -3.27 -17.07
CA SER A 26 3.98 -4.45 -17.02
C SER A 26 5.42 -4.07 -16.68
N PHE A 27 5.94 -3.01 -17.29
CA PHE A 27 7.28 -2.51 -16.98
C PHE A 27 7.39 -2.02 -15.53
N ALA A 28 6.43 -1.25 -15.04
CA ALA A 28 6.41 -0.76 -13.67
C ALA A 28 6.38 -1.90 -12.63
N SER A 29 5.56 -2.93 -12.88
CA SER A 29 5.42 -4.08 -12.00
C SER A 29 6.66 -4.99 -12.02
N LEU A 30 7.19 -5.30 -13.20
CA LEU A 30 8.25 -6.30 -13.37
C LEU A 30 9.67 -5.71 -13.26
N ALA A 31 9.88 -4.45 -13.65
CA ALA A 31 11.21 -3.83 -13.69
C ALA A 31 11.45 -2.83 -12.56
N MET A 32 10.43 -2.11 -12.08
CA MET A 32 10.58 -1.09 -11.02
C MET A 32 10.22 -1.58 -9.62
N GLY A 33 9.86 -2.86 -9.48
CA GLY A 33 9.52 -3.48 -8.19
C GLY A 33 8.32 -2.83 -7.50
N ILE A 34 7.45 -2.13 -8.24
CA ILE A 34 6.20 -1.56 -7.71
C ILE A 34 5.22 -2.72 -7.56
N GLN A 35 5.21 -3.33 -6.38
CA GLN A 35 4.29 -4.39 -6.02
C GLN A 35 3.13 -3.82 -5.19
N LEU A 36 1.93 -4.36 -5.39
CA LEU A 36 0.86 -4.12 -4.44
C LEU A 36 1.20 -4.83 -3.13
N PRO A 37 0.99 -4.19 -1.97
CA PRO A 37 1.11 -4.87 -0.67
C PRO A 37 0.20 -6.10 -0.65
N GLY A 38 0.82 -7.28 -0.56
CA GLY A 38 0.11 -8.56 -0.65
C GLY A 38 -0.51 -9.00 0.68
N ARG A 39 -1.59 -9.77 0.61
CA ARG A 39 -2.04 -10.60 1.74
C ARG A 39 -1.03 -11.74 1.90
N VAL A 40 -0.29 -11.73 2.99
CA VAL A 40 0.69 -12.79 3.28
C VAL A 40 0.01 -14.01 3.90
N SER A 41 -0.92 -13.77 4.81
CA SER A 41 -1.64 -14.83 5.53
C SER A 41 -2.92 -14.29 6.21
N GLN A 42 -3.66 -15.18 6.87
CA GLN A 42 -4.82 -14.82 7.71
C GLN A 42 -4.51 -15.14 9.16
N VAL A 43 -5.18 -14.45 10.07
CA VAL A 43 -5.10 -14.65 11.51
C VAL A 43 -6.49 -14.55 12.11
N ASP A 44 -6.79 -15.33 13.15
CA ASP A 44 -8.03 -15.14 13.90
C ASP A 44 -7.98 -13.78 14.63
N PRO A 45 -8.87 -12.82 14.32
CA PRO A 45 -8.88 -11.52 14.99
C PRO A 45 -9.05 -11.62 16.51
N ALA A 46 -9.76 -12.64 17.01
CA ALA A 46 -9.98 -12.83 18.44
C ALA A 46 -8.71 -13.29 19.19
N GLN A 47 -7.79 -13.95 18.47
CA GLN A 47 -6.55 -14.50 19.03
C GLN A 47 -5.29 -13.78 18.51
N VAL A 48 -5.44 -12.69 17.76
CA VAL A 48 -4.28 -12.00 17.15
C VAL A 48 -3.29 -11.49 18.20
N ARG A 49 -3.79 -11.04 19.36
CA ARG A 49 -2.95 -10.51 20.45
C ARG A 49 -2.21 -11.57 21.27
N THR A 50 -2.44 -12.86 21.00
CA THR A 50 -1.82 -13.96 21.76
C THR A 50 -0.67 -14.63 21.00
N GLN A 51 -0.43 -14.25 19.74
CA GLN A 51 0.52 -14.90 18.86
C GLN A 51 1.65 -13.95 18.41
N PRO A 52 2.92 -14.40 18.37
CA PRO A 52 3.99 -13.63 17.74
C PRO A 52 3.76 -13.39 16.25
N PRO A 53 4.14 -12.22 15.70
CA PRO A 53 4.69 -11.04 16.39
C PRO A 53 3.63 -10.08 16.95
N PHE A 54 2.35 -10.40 16.79
CA PHE A 54 1.21 -9.53 17.06
C PHE A 54 0.87 -9.38 18.55
N ASN A 55 1.45 -10.20 19.42
CA ASN A 55 1.40 -10.06 20.87
C ASN A 55 2.20 -8.83 21.37
N GLU A 56 3.14 -8.33 20.57
CA GLU A 56 4.01 -7.19 20.90
C GLU A 56 4.01 -6.16 19.76
N PRO A 57 2.88 -5.44 19.54
CA PRO A 57 2.80 -4.42 18.49
C PRO A 57 3.70 -3.22 18.81
N GLY A 58 4.27 -2.61 17.77
CA GLY A 58 5.21 -1.51 17.89
C GLY A 58 6.29 -1.56 16.81
N LEU A 59 7.28 -0.69 16.94
CA LEU A 59 8.47 -0.67 16.10
C LEU A 59 9.58 -1.47 16.78
N ARG A 60 10.17 -2.42 16.06
CA ARG A 60 11.33 -3.20 16.52
C ARG A 60 12.47 -3.09 15.53
N GLN A 61 13.68 -2.92 16.04
CA GLN A 61 14.89 -2.97 15.21
C GLN A 61 15.27 -4.45 14.99
N VAL A 62 15.41 -4.86 13.73
CA VAL A 62 15.72 -6.24 13.32
C VAL A 62 17.08 -6.36 12.63
N GLY A 63 17.71 -5.24 12.29
CA GLY A 63 19.06 -5.14 11.75
C GLY A 63 19.65 -3.74 11.96
N GLU A 64 20.85 -3.46 11.47
CA GLU A 64 21.51 -2.14 11.66
C GLU A 64 20.63 -0.99 11.16
N ASN A 65 20.05 -1.12 9.96
CA ASN A 65 19.16 -0.14 9.34
C ASN A 65 17.82 -0.75 8.92
N GLU A 66 17.40 -1.82 9.61
CA GLU A 66 16.15 -2.52 9.30
C GLU A 66 15.24 -2.52 10.53
N TYR A 67 14.02 -2.05 10.32
CA TYR A 67 12.99 -1.95 11.35
C TYR A 67 11.71 -2.62 10.87
N GLU A 68 11.03 -3.29 11.79
CA GLU A 68 9.74 -3.88 11.55
C GLU A 68 8.69 -3.19 12.42
N ALA A 69 7.63 -2.68 11.78
CA ALA A 69 6.48 -2.10 12.46
C ALA A 69 5.33 -3.12 12.47
N VAL A 70 4.91 -3.53 13.66
CA VAL A 70 3.76 -4.42 13.87
C VAL A 70 2.57 -3.57 14.31
N ILE A 71 1.57 -3.45 13.44
CA ILE A 71 0.39 -2.61 13.64
C ILE A 71 -0.85 -3.50 13.66
N LEU A 72 -1.76 -3.25 14.62
CA LEU A 72 -3.03 -3.96 14.74
C LEU A 72 -4.20 -3.03 14.43
N GLY A 73 -5.01 -3.40 13.45
CA GLY A 73 -6.28 -2.76 13.15
C GLY A 73 -7.45 -3.52 13.79
N GLN A 74 -8.30 -2.83 14.56
CA GLN A 74 -9.54 -3.43 15.10
C GLN A 74 -10.69 -3.44 14.08
N ILE A 75 -10.64 -2.50 13.15
CA ILE A 75 -11.54 -2.33 12.00
C ILE A 75 -10.68 -1.99 10.78
N TRP A 76 -11.32 -1.83 9.62
CA TRP A 76 -10.64 -1.36 8.41
C TRP A 76 -9.98 -0.01 8.65
N HIS A 77 -8.67 0.04 8.40
CA HIS A 77 -7.90 1.27 8.34
C HIS A 77 -7.08 1.30 7.06
N GLY A 78 -6.93 2.48 6.49
CA GLY A 78 -5.91 2.74 5.48
C GLY A 78 -4.60 3.04 6.20
N LEU A 79 -3.48 2.59 5.65
CA LEU A 79 -2.15 2.98 6.10
C LEU A 79 -1.43 3.55 4.89
N HIS A 80 -1.33 4.88 4.84
CA HIS A 80 -0.51 5.58 3.86
C HIS A 80 0.59 6.36 4.56
N ILE A 81 1.80 6.29 4.02
CA ILE A 81 2.91 7.15 4.45
C ILE A 81 3.18 8.14 3.31
N GLU A 82 2.95 9.42 3.59
CA GLU A 82 3.14 10.50 2.62
C GLU A 82 4.56 10.50 2.06
N ARG A 83 4.71 10.88 0.78
CA ARG A 83 6.01 10.88 0.06
C ARG A 83 6.66 9.50 -0.07
N THR A 84 5.91 8.41 0.10
CA THR A 84 6.39 7.05 -0.13
C THR A 84 5.40 6.25 -1.00
N ARG A 85 5.81 5.06 -1.42
CA ARG A 85 4.92 4.09 -2.09
C ARG A 85 4.11 3.23 -1.11
N ILE A 86 4.25 3.45 0.20
CA ILE A 86 3.54 2.68 1.22
C ILE A 86 2.08 3.09 1.23
N ASN A 87 1.23 2.20 0.74
CA ASN A 87 -0.22 2.37 0.73
C ASN A 87 -0.88 0.99 0.81
N LEU A 88 -1.39 0.61 1.98
CA LEU A 88 -2.07 -0.65 2.20
C LEU A 88 -3.30 -0.53 3.10
N MET A 89 -4.14 -1.56 3.03
CA MET A 89 -5.28 -1.73 3.91
C MET A 89 -4.93 -2.63 5.10
N LEU A 90 -5.25 -2.19 6.30
CA LEU A 90 -5.26 -2.97 7.52
C LEU A 90 -6.67 -3.56 7.69
N ILE A 91 -6.83 -4.81 7.25
CA ILE A 91 -8.11 -5.52 7.30
C ILE A 91 -8.08 -6.51 8.48
N PRO A 92 -9.03 -6.44 9.42
CA PRO A 92 -9.10 -7.41 10.52
C PRO A 92 -9.12 -8.85 10.00
N GLY A 93 -8.23 -9.68 10.56
CA GLY A 93 -8.07 -11.09 10.20
C GLY A 93 -7.16 -11.36 9.00
N GLN A 94 -6.55 -10.33 8.43
CA GLN A 94 -5.57 -10.45 7.35
C GLN A 94 -4.23 -9.87 7.78
N ILE A 95 -3.15 -10.54 7.38
CA ILE A 95 -1.80 -10.05 7.57
C ILE A 95 -1.34 -9.43 6.24
N SER A 96 -1.23 -8.10 6.25
CA SER A 96 -0.66 -7.30 5.17
C SER A 96 0.80 -6.98 5.51
N LYS A 97 1.73 -7.22 4.59
CA LYS A 97 3.15 -6.88 4.76
C LYS A 97 3.61 -6.00 3.61
N VAL A 98 4.37 -4.97 3.93
CA VAL A 98 5.08 -4.13 2.97
C VAL A 98 6.49 -3.91 3.49
N THR A 99 7.45 -3.89 2.57
CA THR A 99 8.84 -3.54 2.85
C THR A 99 9.18 -2.31 2.02
N TYR A 100 9.82 -1.34 2.64
CA TYR A 100 10.18 -0.09 1.99
C TYR A 100 11.51 0.41 2.52
N THR A 101 12.32 0.97 1.64
CA THR A 101 13.57 1.66 1.97
C THR A 101 13.34 3.14 1.79
N PHE A 102 13.63 3.92 2.83
CA PHE A 102 13.55 5.38 2.77
C PHE A 102 14.82 5.93 2.13
N ASP A 103 14.65 6.75 1.09
CA ASP A 103 15.78 7.31 0.33
C ASP A 103 16.31 8.62 0.94
N GLU A 104 15.49 9.31 1.73
CA GLU A 104 15.80 10.60 2.34
C GLU A 104 15.49 10.56 3.85
N PRO A 105 16.32 11.19 4.71
CA PRO A 105 15.98 11.36 6.11
C PRO A 105 14.89 12.44 6.29
N GLY A 106 14.08 12.32 7.33
CA GLY A 106 13.07 13.31 7.69
C GLY A 106 11.83 12.73 8.38
N GLU A 107 10.86 13.61 8.64
CA GLU A 107 9.56 13.23 9.20
C GLU A 107 8.54 12.92 8.10
N TYR A 108 7.99 11.71 8.11
CA TYR A 108 6.98 11.24 7.18
C TYR A 108 5.63 11.13 7.88
N LEU A 109 4.60 11.78 7.31
CA LEU A 109 3.25 11.75 7.85
C LEU A 109 2.59 10.41 7.53
N VAL A 110 2.06 9.74 8.55
CA VAL A 110 1.23 8.54 8.42
C VAL A 110 -0.23 8.97 8.44
N ILE A 111 -1.01 8.59 7.43
CA ILE A 111 -2.42 8.97 7.29
C ILE A 111 -3.30 7.72 7.20
N CYS A 112 -4.41 7.74 7.92
CA CYS A 112 -5.53 6.85 7.67
C CYS A 112 -6.40 7.40 6.54
N HIS A 113 -6.37 6.79 5.34
CA HIS A 113 -7.17 7.22 4.19
C HIS A 113 -8.47 6.43 4.00
N GLU A 114 -8.75 5.45 4.86
CA GLU A 114 -10.00 4.67 4.85
C GLU A 114 -10.87 5.08 6.03
N TYR A 115 -12.15 5.32 5.78
CA TYR A 115 -13.09 5.69 6.83
C TYR A 115 -13.16 4.61 7.92
N CYS A 116 -12.76 4.99 9.14
CA CYS A 116 -12.72 4.11 10.31
C CYS A 116 -13.59 4.61 11.48
N GLY A 117 -14.53 5.54 11.22
CA GLY A 117 -15.46 6.07 12.23
C GLY A 117 -15.23 7.53 12.58
N SER A 118 -15.79 7.96 13.73
CA SER A 118 -15.88 9.38 14.11
C SER A 118 -14.53 10.08 14.26
N GLY A 119 -13.48 9.36 14.67
CA GLY A 119 -12.11 9.88 14.80
C GLY A 119 -11.28 9.86 13.53
N HIS A 120 -11.82 9.41 12.39
CA HIS A 120 -11.05 9.13 11.16
C HIS A 120 -10.19 10.31 10.70
N HIS A 121 -10.77 11.51 10.64
CA HIS A 121 -10.08 12.74 10.21
C HIS A 121 -8.96 13.20 11.15
N LEU A 122 -8.88 12.65 12.36
CA LEU A 122 -7.83 12.92 13.34
C LEU A 122 -6.82 11.77 13.44
N MET A 123 -6.99 10.70 12.65
CA MET A 123 -6.16 9.52 12.71
C MET A 123 -4.94 9.67 11.81
N TYR A 124 -3.90 10.28 12.36
CA TYR A 124 -2.58 10.42 11.75
C TYR A 124 -1.48 10.04 12.74
N GLY A 125 -0.29 9.78 12.22
CA GLY A 125 0.92 9.51 12.99
C GLY A 125 2.14 10.03 12.24
N LYS A 126 3.34 9.74 12.74
CA LYS A 126 4.57 10.07 12.03
C LYS A 126 5.59 8.94 12.12
N VAL A 127 6.38 8.80 11.06
CA VAL A 127 7.60 8.00 11.02
C VAL A 127 8.75 8.98 10.91
N ILE A 128 9.76 8.83 11.76
CA ILE A 128 10.98 9.65 11.72
C ILE A 128 12.09 8.74 11.19
N VAL A 129 12.74 9.18 10.13
CA VAL A 129 13.90 8.52 9.53
C VAL A 129 15.10 9.43 9.76
N GLU A 130 16.13 8.90 10.42
CA GLU A 130 17.38 9.61 10.73
C GLU A 130 18.48 9.31 9.70
#